data_AF-A0A1E5A1T8-F1
#
_entry.id   AF-A0A1E5A1T8-F1
#
_cell.length_a   1.000
_cell.length_b   1.000
_cell.length_c   1.000
_cell.angle_alpha   90.00
_cell.angle_beta   90.00
_cell.angle_gamma   90.00
#
_symmetry.space_group_name_H-M   'P 1'
#
loop_
_entity.id
_entity.type
_entity.pdbx_description
1 polymer ?
#
loop_
_entity_poly.entity_id
_entity_poly.type
_entity_poly.pdbx_seq_one_letter_code
_entity_poly.pdbx_strand_id
1 'polypeptide(L)'
;MVETGTMNTLVVCRTSPYGTFLEGGDHGEIMLLKESPAVARAPGDKIDVFVYVDSDDTLLASVTRPAIVAGECGALTVSALTDSGAFLDWGMKSDLFVPRSHQMGDMAVGQRCVVMALVDELNGRMIGTTRLYDYLEDENAGDFKSGQKVELLICQETDLGYKAVIDGTHLGVIYRGEIFQPIAIGDQLPGYIKEARSDLKIDLALQLHNPEARTEIEAKILQHLKKNNGESTLTDKSRPEDIYRTFNVSKKVYKHALGALYRNRLILLTKEKVSLV
;
A
#
# COMPACT_ATOMS: atom_id res chain seq x y z
N MET A 1 11.64 1.18 -28.73
CA MET A 1 12.91 1.21 -27.97
C MET A 1 12.73 0.23 -26.84
N VAL A 2 13.71 -0.64 -26.61
CA VAL A 2 13.64 -1.60 -25.51
C VAL A 2 14.05 -0.89 -24.23
N GLU A 3 13.27 -1.08 -23.18
CA GLU A 3 13.53 -0.49 -21.87
C GLU A 3 13.92 -1.59 -20.88
N THR A 4 15.09 -1.43 -20.26
CA THR A 4 15.60 -2.40 -19.27
C THR A 4 14.85 -2.21 -17.96
N GLY A 5 14.58 -3.31 -17.27
CA GLY A 5 13.86 -3.32 -16.01
C GLY A 5 12.35 -3.19 -16.16
N THR A 6 11.78 -3.26 -17.37
CA THR A 6 10.34 -3.18 -17.62
C THR A 6 9.84 -4.31 -18.52
N MET A 7 8.51 -4.41 -18.65
CA MET A 7 7.88 -5.34 -19.60
C MET A 7 7.89 -4.74 -21.01
N ASN A 8 8.35 -5.52 -21.97
CA ASN A 8 8.49 -5.12 -23.36
C ASN A 8 7.77 -6.13 -24.26
N THR A 9 7.10 -5.66 -25.31
CA THR A 9 6.59 -6.53 -26.38
C THR A 9 7.62 -6.61 -27.51
N LEU A 10 8.35 -7.71 -27.61
CA LEU A 10 9.41 -7.91 -28.60
C LEU A 10 9.01 -8.92 -29.69
N VAL A 11 9.65 -8.84 -30.85
CA VAL A 11 9.43 -9.75 -31.98
C VAL A 11 10.48 -10.85 -31.97
N VAL A 12 10.09 -12.10 -32.23
CA VAL A 12 11.04 -13.22 -32.39
C VAL A 12 11.79 -13.06 -33.72
N CYS A 13 13.12 -12.89 -33.67
CA CYS A 13 13.96 -12.85 -34.87
C CYS A 13 14.25 -14.25 -35.40
N ARG A 14 14.70 -15.14 -34.51
CA ARG A 14 15.11 -16.50 -34.86
C ARG A 14 15.05 -17.43 -33.66
N THR A 15 14.90 -18.72 -33.97
CA THR A 15 15.01 -19.81 -33.00
C THR A 15 16.18 -20.72 -33.38
N SER A 16 16.87 -21.23 -32.37
CA SER A 16 17.99 -22.16 -32.54
C SER A 16 17.97 -23.19 -31.41
N PRO A 17 18.78 -24.27 -31.50
CA PRO A 17 18.93 -25.22 -30.39
C PRO A 17 19.42 -24.56 -29.10
N TYR A 18 20.13 -23.43 -29.18
CA TYR A 18 20.68 -22.71 -28.03
C TYR A 18 19.64 -21.80 -27.35
N GLY A 19 18.63 -21.32 -28.07
CA GLY A 19 17.61 -20.42 -27.53
C GLY A 19 16.82 -19.68 -28.60
N THR A 20 15.87 -18.88 -28.12
CA THR A 20 15.07 -17.94 -28.93
C THR A 20 15.66 -16.54 -28.79
N PHE A 21 15.79 -15.84 -29.91
CA PHE A 21 16.36 -14.49 -29.96
C PHE A 21 15.28 -13.49 -30.40
N LEU A 22 15.23 -12.36 -29.71
CA LEU A 22 14.24 -11.30 -29.85
C LEU A 22 14.87 -10.04 -30.42
N GLU A 23 14.09 -9.27 -31.16
CA GLU A 23 14.52 -8.01 -31.75
C GLU A 23 14.65 -6.93 -30.66
N GLY A 24 15.89 -6.61 -30.28
CA GLY A 24 16.22 -5.62 -29.25
C GLY A 24 16.46 -4.21 -29.77
N GLY A 25 16.27 -3.97 -31.07
CA GLY A 25 16.57 -2.69 -31.72
C GLY A 25 18.05 -2.33 -31.58
N ASP A 26 18.34 -1.18 -30.97
CA ASP A 26 19.70 -0.66 -30.77
C ASP A 26 20.57 -1.59 -29.90
N HIS A 27 19.96 -2.46 -29.09
CA HIS A 27 20.64 -3.47 -28.28
C HIS A 27 20.97 -4.77 -29.04
N GLY A 28 20.62 -4.86 -30.33
CA GLY A 28 20.83 -6.06 -31.13
C GLY A 28 19.84 -7.19 -30.80
N GLU A 29 20.30 -8.44 -30.85
CA GLU A 29 19.47 -9.60 -30.49
C GLU A 29 19.49 -9.84 -28.98
N ILE A 30 18.32 -9.93 -28.34
CA ILE A 30 18.18 -10.25 -26.92
C ILE A 30 17.80 -11.72 -26.78
N MET A 31 18.53 -12.48 -25.98
CA MET A 31 18.24 -13.89 -25.76
C MET A 31 17.10 -14.05 -24.74
N LEU A 32 16.10 -14.86 -25.11
CA LEU A 32 15.02 -15.26 -24.23
C LEU A 32 15.43 -16.49 -23.42
N LEU A 33 15.44 -16.35 -22.10
CA LEU A 33 15.77 -17.43 -21.18
C LEU A 33 14.82 -18.62 -21.37
N LYS A 34 15.41 -19.82 -21.41
CA LYS A 34 14.69 -21.10 -21.56
C LYS A 34 13.95 -21.46 -20.27
N GLU A 35 12.91 -20.73 -19.94
CA GLU A 35 12.15 -20.96 -18.70
C GLU A 35 10.84 -21.73 -18.91
N SER A 36 10.38 -21.92 -20.16
CA SER A 36 9.22 -22.78 -20.40
C SER A 36 9.12 -23.30 -21.86
N PRO A 37 8.84 -24.61 -22.07
CA PRO A 37 8.59 -25.19 -23.39
C PRO A 37 7.22 -24.83 -23.99
N ALA A 38 6.43 -23.98 -23.33
CA ALA A 38 4.98 -23.88 -23.56
C ALA A 38 4.50 -22.98 -24.71
N VAL A 39 5.39 -22.38 -25.53
CA VAL A 39 4.93 -21.67 -26.73
C VAL A 39 5.87 -22.00 -27.88
N ALA A 40 5.34 -22.66 -28.92
CA ALA A 40 6.02 -22.75 -30.20
C ALA A 40 6.13 -21.31 -30.73
N ARG A 41 7.36 -20.76 -30.72
CA ARG A 41 7.63 -19.39 -31.13
C ARG A 41 8.25 -19.41 -32.51
N ALA A 42 7.51 -18.97 -33.51
CA ALA A 42 8.00 -18.79 -34.86
C ALA A 42 8.64 -17.40 -35.00
N PRO A 43 9.64 -17.24 -35.87
CA PRO A 43 10.08 -15.92 -36.31
C PRO A 43 8.88 -15.05 -36.74
N GLY A 44 8.83 -13.81 -36.25
CA GLY A 44 7.73 -12.87 -36.48
C GLY A 44 6.67 -12.81 -35.36
N ASP A 45 6.65 -13.79 -34.45
CA ASP A 45 5.73 -13.75 -33.29
C ASP A 45 6.10 -12.61 -32.33
N LYS A 46 5.08 -11.97 -31.74
CA LYS A 46 5.25 -10.97 -30.68
C LYS A 46 5.12 -11.62 -29.30
N ILE A 47 5.94 -11.17 -28.37
CA ILE A 47 5.97 -11.71 -27.01
C ILE A 47 6.23 -10.63 -25.96
N ASP A 48 5.45 -10.66 -24.90
CA ASP A 48 5.67 -9.84 -23.71
C ASP A 48 6.72 -10.48 -22.83
N VAL A 49 7.80 -9.75 -22.57
CA VAL A 49 8.96 -10.21 -21.82
C VAL A 49 9.48 -9.13 -20.88
N PHE A 50 9.94 -9.54 -19.71
CA PHE A 50 10.74 -8.72 -18.82
C PHE A 50 12.18 -8.69 -19.35
N VAL A 51 12.71 -7.50 -19.62
CA VAL A 51 14.08 -7.31 -20.10
C VAL A 51 14.96 -6.83 -18.95
N TYR A 52 16.08 -7.49 -18.69
CA TYR A 52 16.97 -7.16 -17.57
C TYR A 52 18.41 -7.60 -17.82
N VAL A 53 19.36 -7.01 -17.09
CA VAL A 53 20.75 -7.46 -17.05
C VAL A 53 20.92 -8.48 -15.93
N ASP A 54 21.49 -9.63 -16.26
CA ASP A 54 21.74 -10.70 -15.28
C ASP A 54 23.05 -10.52 -14.51
N SER A 55 23.43 -11.54 -13.72
CA SER A 55 24.67 -11.51 -12.93
C SER A 55 25.94 -11.55 -13.77
N ASP A 56 25.85 -11.98 -15.03
CA ASP A 56 26.94 -12.13 -15.99
C ASP A 56 27.03 -10.91 -16.93
N ASP A 57 26.41 -9.78 -16.56
CA ASP A 57 26.35 -8.53 -17.33
C ASP A 57 25.75 -8.70 -18.74
N THR A 58 24.87 -9.68 -18.90
CA THR A 58 24.21 -9.97 -20.18
C THR A 58 22.76 -9.48 -20.16
N LEU A 59 22.38 -8.72 -21.18
CA LEU A 59 20.99 -8.31 -21.39
C LEU A 59 20.15 -9.51 -21.87
N LEU A 60 19.17 -9.89 -21.07
CA LEU A 60 18.32 -11.05 -21.30
C LEU A 60 16.85 -10.66 -21.25
N ALA A 61 16.02 -11.54 -21.79
CA ALA A 61 14.57 -11.47 -21.68
C ALA A 61 14.04 -12.71 -20.94
N SER A 62 13.01 -12.53 -20.11
CA SER A 62 12.23 -13.63 -19.55
C SER A 62 10.74 -13.41 -19.79
N VAL A 63 9.98 -14.48 -20.00
CA VAL A 63 8.51 -14.43 -19.97
C VAL A 63 7.96 -14.39 -18.54
N THR A 64 8.80 -14.71 -17.57
CA THR A 64 8.46 -14.58 -16.15
C THR A 64 8.48 -13.10 -15.80
N ARG A 65 7.33 -12.56 -15.40
CA ARG A 65 7.24 -11.22 -14.82
C ARG A 65 7.67 -11.31 -13.35
N PRO A 66 8.64 -10.49 -12.88
CA PRO A 66 8.92 -10.39 -11.45
C PRO A 66 7.69 -9.87 -10.69
N ALA A 67 7.72 -9.99 -9.36
CA ALA A 67 6.70 -9.42 -8.49
C ALA A 67 6.55 -7.90 -8.70
N ILE A 68 7.66 -7.20 -8.95
CA ILE A 68 7.72 -5.77 -9.26
C ILE A 68 8.73 -5.51 -10.38
N VAL A 69 8.45 -4.50 -11.22
CA VAL A 69 9.38 -3.99 -12.25
C VAL A 69 9.99 -2.65 -11.82
N ALA A 70 10.93 -2.11 -12.60
CA ALA A 70 11.55 -0.82 -12.30
C ALA A 70 10.50 0.29 -12.11
N GLY A 71 10.64 1.07 -11.04
CA GLY A 71 9.70 2.11 -10.63
C GLY A 71 8.50 1.63 -9.81
N GLU A 72 8.23 0.31 -9.74
CA GLU A 72 7.16 -0.23 -8.91
C GLU A 72 7.62 -0.52 -7.48
N CYS A 73 6.70 -0.33 -6.52
CA CYS A 73 6.87 -0.73 -5.13
C CYS A 73 6.14 -2.05 -4.85
N GLY A 74 6.74 -2.92 -4.05
CA GLY A 74 6.12 -4.18 -3.65
C GLY A 74 6.71 -4.78 -2.39
N ALA A 75 5.93 -5.66 -1.77
CA ALA A 75 6.35 -6.41 -0.60
C ALA A 75 7.08 -7.69 -1.00
N LEU A 76 8.36 -7.77 -0.68
CA LEU A 76 9.21 -8.92 -0.98
C LEU A 76 9.80 -9.52 0.30
N THR A 77 10.21 -10.79 0.24
CA THR A 77 10.78 -11.49 1.40
C THR A 77 12.29 -11.57 1.28
N VAL A 78 13.01 -11.22 2.34
CA VAL A 78 14.47 -11.34 2.39
C VAL A 78 14.87 -12.82 2.37
N SER A 79 15.56 -13.23 1.31
CA SER A 79 16.03 -14.61 1.11
C SER A 79 17.41 -14.84 1.73
N ALA A 80 18.30 -13.84 1.65
CA ALA A 80 19.66 -13.91 2.18
C ALA A 80 20.23 -12.54 2.57
N LEU A 81 21.27 -12.55 3.41
CA LEU A 81 22.01 -11.37 3.84
C LEU A 81 23.50 -11.54 3.55
N THR A 82 24.16 -10.42 3.28
CA THR A 82 25.60 -10.30 3.10
C THR A 82 26.12 -9.02 3.75
N ASP A 83 27.44 -8.85 3.81
CA ASP A 83 28.05 -7.62 4.30
C ASP A 83 27.73 -6.41 3.41
N SER A 84 27.46 -6.63 2.12
CA SER A 84 27.19 -5.57 1.14
C SER A 84 25.71 -5.21 1.03
N GLY A 85 24.80 -6.06 1.51
CA GLY A 85 23.36 -5.83 1.38
C GLY A 85 22.52 -7.09 1.60
N ALA A 86 21.28 -7.05 1.13
CA ALA A 86 20.29 -8.12 1.26
C ALA A 86 19.83 -8.60 -0.13
N PHE A 87 19.40 -9.85 -0.21
CA PHE A 87 18.74 -10.41 -1.38
C PHE A 87 17.28 -10.67 -1.03
N LEU A 88 16.38 -10.27 -1.93
CA LEU A 88 14.94 -10.41 -1.76
C LEU A 88 14.36 -11.24 -2.90
N ASP A 89 13.52 -12.22 -2.54
CA ASP A 89 12.79 -13.02 -3.51
C ASP A 89 11.70 -12.15 -4.17
N TRP A 90 11.79 -12.05 -5.48
CA TRP A 90 10.88 -11.32 -6.36
C TRP A 90 10.37 -12.17 -7.53
N GLY A 91 10.52 -13.50 -7.44
CA GLY A 91 9.97 -14.43 -8.43
C GLY A 91 10.81 -14.62 -9.70
N MET A 92 12.05 -14.14 -9.73
CA MET A 92 13.00 -14.40 -10.82
C MET A 92 14.01 -15.47 -10.42
N LYS A 93 14.75 -15.99 -11.42
CA LYS A 93 15.83 -16.96 -11.18
C LYS A 93 16.92 -16.44 -10.23
N SER A 94 17.19 -15.13 -10.27
CA SER A 94 18.12 -14.45 -9.37
C SER A 94 17.34 -13.45 -8.51
N ASP A 95 17.63 -13.43 -7.22
CA ASP A 95 17.00 -12.52 -6.26
C ASP A 95 17.36 -11.05 -6.53
N LEU A 96 16.49 -10.14 -6.10
CA LEU A 96 16.71 -8.71 -6.19
C LEU A 96 17.71 -8.28 -5.10
N PHE A 97 18.83 -7.70 -5.50
CA PHE A 97 19.82 -7.20 -4.56
C PHE A 97 19.45 -5.80 -4.05
N VAL A 98 19.43 -5.62 -2.73
CA VAL A 98 19.22 -4.34 -2.05
C VAL A 98 20.54 -3.95 -1.35
N PRO A 99 21.34 -3.03 -1.93
CA PRO A 99 22.59 -2.57 -1.34
C PRO A 99 22.37 -1.98 0.06
N ARG A 100 23.34 -2.12 0.97
CA ARG A 100 23.24 -1.55 2.33
C ARG A 100 23.01 -0.04 2.33
N SER A 101 23.56 0.69 1.36
CA SER A 101 23.33 2.14 1.18
C SER A 101 21.88 2.50 0.80
N HIS A 102 21.10 1.52 0.32
CA HIS A 102 19.71 1.64 -0.11
C HIS A 102 18.73 1.02 0.92
N GLN A 103 19.23 0.66 2.11
CA GLN A 103 18.44 0.10 3.20
C GLN A 103 18.03 1.15 4.23
N MET A 104 16.77 1.14 4.63
CA MET A 104 16.21 1.87 5.76
C MET A 104 16.17 0.94 6.98
N GLY A 105 17.25 0.96 7.76
CA GLY A 105 17.43 0.07 8.90
C GLY A 105 17.87 -1.34 8.51
N ASP A 106 18.01 -2.21 9.52
CA ASP A 106 18.48 -3.58 9.33
C ASP A 106 17.39 -4.50 8.78
N MET A 107 17.81 -5.47 7.96
CA MET A 107 16.95 -6.53 7.43
C MET A 107 17.29 -7.87 8.08
N ALA A 108 16.28 -8.73 8.22
CA ALA A 108 16.42 -10.11 8.68
C ALA A 108 15.94 -11.11 7.61
N VAL A 109 16.60 -12.27 7.51
CA VAL A 109 16.15 -13.36 6.63
C VAL A 109 14.72 -13.78 7.01
N GLY A 110 13.87 -13.93 6.00
CA GLY A 110 12.44 -14.23 6.17
C GLY A 110 11.57 -13.02 6.50
N GLN A 111 12.15 -11.84 6.72
CA GLN A 111 11.39 -10.60 6.91
C GLN A 111 10.74 -10.16 5.59
N ARG A 112 9.49 -9.71 5.66
CA ARG A 112 8.82 -9.04 4.55
C ARG A 112 9.12 -7.55 4.60
N CYS A 113 9.63 -7.01 3.49
CA CYS A 113 10.01 -5.61 3.35
C CYS A 113 9.30 -5.01 2.12
N VAL A 114 8.90 -3.74 2.20
CA VAL A 114 8.43 -3.02 1.02
C VAL A 114 9.61 -2.32 0.36
N VAL A 115 9.85 -2.64 -0.91
CA VAL A 115 10.94 -2.08 -1.71
C VAL A 115 10.43 -1.51 -3.02
N MET A 116 11.16 -0.55 -3.57
CA MET A 116 11.06 -0.16 -4.97
C MET A 116 12.17 -0.83 -5.78
N ALA A 117 11.85 -1.38 -6.95
CA ALA A 117 12.85 -1.87 -7.89
C ALA A 117 13.34 -0.74 -8.79
N LEU A 118 14.64 -0.72 -9.09
CA LEU A 118 15.32 0.29 -9.87
C LEU A 118 16.31 -0.37 -10.83
N VAL A 119 16.66 0.35 -11.90
CA VAL A 119 17.80 0.01 -12.74
C VAL A 119 19.01 0.80 -12.24
N ASP A 120 20.09 0.11 -11.90
CA ASP A 120 21.37 0.73 -11.54
C ASP A 120 21.96 1.42 -12.77
N GLU A 121 22.16 2.73 -12.70
CA GLU A 121 22.67 3.56 -13.79
C GLU A 121 24.09 3.15 -14.23
N LEU A 122 24.87 2.52 -13.36
CA LEU A 122 26.27 2.18 -13.64
C LEU A 122 26.42 0.94 -14.54
N ASN A 123 25.53 -0.04 -14.39
CA ASN A 123 25.68 -1.36 -15.01
C ASN A 123 24.37 -1.90 -15.61
N GLY A 124 23.24 -1.21 -15.46
CA GLY A 124 21.94 -1.63 -15.98
C GLY A 124 21.28 -2.78 -15.21
N ARG A 125 21.85 -3.23 -14.09
CA ARG A 125 21.31 -4.32 -13.28
C ARG A 125 20.12 -3.86 -12.45
N MET A 126 19.26 -4.80 -12.12
CA MET A 126 18.13 -4.56 -11.24
C MET A 126 18.59 -4.55 -9.79
N ILE A 127 18.27 -3.47 -9.08
CA ILE A 127 18.49 -3.34 -7.63
C ILE A 127 17.19 -2.93 -6.94
N GLY A 128 17.11 -3.16 -5.64
CA GLY A 128 16.01 -2.66 -4.81
C GLY A 128 16.43 -1.56 -3.85
N THR A 129 15.47 -0.80 -3.37
CA THR A 129 15.64 0.18 -2.29
C THR A 129 14.46 0.16 -1.33
N THR A 130 14.73 0.31 -0.03
CA THR A 130 13.68 0.59 0.98
C THR A 130 13.61 2.07 1.34
N ARG A 131 14.49 2.90 0.76
CA ARG A 131 14.46 4.37 0.92
C ARG A 131 13.39 4.98 0.03
N LEU A 132 12.13 4.58 0.25
CA LEU A 132 11.02 4.94 -0.63
C LEU A 132 10.80 6.46 -0.74
N TYR A 133 11.15 7.23 0.30
CA TYR A 133 11.02 8.69 0.31
C TYR A 133 11.93 9.41 -0.68
N ASP A 134 12.96 8.75 -1.21
CA ASP A 134 13.82 9.33 -2.25
C ASP A 134 13.17 9.23 -3.65
N TYR A 135 12.12 8.41 -3.81
CA TYR A 135 11.54 8.06 -5.11
C TYR A 135 10.02 8.23 -5.21
N LEU A 136 9.32 8.30 -4.07
CA LEU A 136 7.89 8.53 -3.99
C LEU A 136 7.62 9.94 -3.49
N GLU A 137 6.54 10.54 -3.98
CA GLU A 137 6.12 11.87 -3.56
C GLU A 137 5.57 11.82 -2.13
N ASP A 138 6.03 12.73 -1.27
CA ASP A 138 5.55 12.83 0.10
C ASP A 138 4.69 14.10 0.33
N GLU A 139 4.37 14.82 -0.75
CA GLU A 139 3.52 16.00 -0.79
C GLU A 139 2.42 15.79 -1.83
N ASN A 140 1.21 16.23 -1.52
CA ASN A 140 0.07 16.19 -2.42
C ASN A 140 -0.04 17.51 -3.19
N ALA A 141 0.40 17.52 -4.46
CA ALA A 141 0.33 18.71 -5.32
C ALA A 141 -1.04 18.90 -5.99
N GLY A 142 -2.06 18.12 -5.58
CA GLY A 142 -3.41 18.12 -6.15
C GLY A 142 -3.87 16.77 -6.69
N ASP A 143 -3.00 15.76 -6.60
CA ASP A 143 -3.18 14.39 -7.06
C ASP A 143 -4.29 13.65 -6.33
N PHE A 144 -4.47 13.98 -5.04
CA PHE A 144 -5.44 13.34 -4.16
C PHE A 144 -6.43 14.30 -3.52
N LYS A 145 -7.67 13.84 -3.35
CA LYS A 145 -8.74 14.57 -2.66
C LYS A 145 -9.19 13.83 -1.41
N SER A 146 -9.56 14.55 -0.36
CA SER A 146 -10.19 13.94 0.83
C SER A 146 -11.43 13.12 0.43
N GLY A 147 -11.57 11.94 1.04
CA GLY A 147 -12.62 10.97 0.72
C GLY A 147 -12.29 10.03 -0.45
N GLN A 148 -11.24 10.29 -1.23
CA GLN A 148 -10.86 9.45 -2.36
C GLN A 148 -10.45 8.05 -1.89
N LYS A 149 -11.00 7.03 -2.54
CA LYS A 149 -10.59 5.64 -2.34
C LYS A 149 -9.28 5.39 -3.09
N VAL A 150 -8.33 4.76 -2.42
CA VAL A 150 -6.98 4.47 -2.92
C VAL A 150 -6.56 3.06 -2.51
N GLU A 151 -5.56 2.53 -3.18
CA GLU A 151 -4.85 1.32 -2.79
C GLU A 151 -3.64 1.69 -1.91
N LEU A 152 -3.52 0.99 -0.78
CA LEU A 152 -2.47 1.23 0.19
C LEU A 152 -1.57 0.00 0.31
N LEU A 153 -0.26 0.21 0.25
CA LEU A 153 0.77 -0.78 0.58
C LEU A 153 1.50 -0.34 1.85
N ILE A 154 1.27 -1.04 2.97
CA ILE A 154 1.86 -0.69 4.27
C ILE A 154 3.37 -0.89 4.23
N CYS A 155 4.17 0.16 4.37
CA CYS A 155 5.62 0.08 4.13
C CYS A 155 6.47 0.19 5.40
N GLN A 156 5.98 0.87 6.44
CA GLN A 156 6.78 1.07 7.66
C GLN A 156 5.88 1.29 8.88
N GLU A 157 6.25 0.70 10.03
CA GLU A 157 5.69 1.07 11.33
C GLU A 157 6.51 2.21 11.97
N THR A 158 5.82 3.16 12.59
CA THR A 158 6.38 4.32 13.30
C THR A 158 5.64 4.55 14.61
N ASP A 159 6.15 5.39 15.50
CA ASP A 159 5.46 5.70 16.76
C ASP A 159 4.06 6.31 16.55
N LEU A 160 3.87 7.07 15.47
CA LEU A 160 2.59 7.71 15.13
C LEU A 160 1.56 6.75 14.53
N GLY A 161 2.02 5.66 13.92
CA GLY A 161 1.19 4.72 13.15
C GLY A 161 1.97 4.08 12.02
N TYR A 162 1.35 3.88 10.87
CA TYR A 162 1.98 3.22 9.73
C TYR A 162 2.12 4.17 8.56
N LYS A 163 3.27 4.14 7.90
CA LYS A 163 3.41 4.71 6.56
C LYS A 163 2.89 3.71 5.53
N ALA A 164 2.26 4.23 4.49
CA ALA A 164 1.81 3.44 3.36
C ALA A 164 2.14 4.14 2.05
N VAL A 165 2.44 3.35 1.02
CA VAL A 165 2.48 3.80 -0.37
C VAL A 165 1.05 3.89 -0.88
N ILE A 166 0.70 5.00 -1.52
CA ILE A 166 -0.62 5.32 -2.06
C ILE A 166 -0.57 5.15 -3.57
N ASP A 167 -1.35 4.23 -4.13
CA ASP A 167 -1.45 3.97 -5.57
C ASP A 167 -0.09 3.85 -6.28
N GLY A 168 0.94 3.38 -5.56
CA GLY A 168 2.31 3.23 -6.07
C GLY A 168 3.12 4.51 -6.24
N THR A 169 2.58 5.69 -5.90
CA THR A 169 3.20 6.99 -6.27
C THR A 169 3.56 7.88 -5.08
N HIS A 170 2.76 7.86 -4.02
CA HIS A 170 2.92 8.78 -2.89
C HIS A 170 3.09 8.05 -1.56
N LEU A 171 3.59 8.76 -0.55
CA LEU A 171 3.62 8.32 0.84
C LEU A 171 2.58 9.04 1.68
N GLY A 172 1.86 8.29 2.51
CA GLY A 172 0.95 8.85 3.52
C GLY A 172 1.05 8.12 4.85
N VAL A 173 0.34 8.64 5.85
CA VAL A 173 0.37 8.13 7.23
C VAL A 173 -1.03 7.72 7.69
N ILE A 174 -1.14 6.47 8.17
CA ILE A 174 -2.29 5.97 8.92
C ILE A 174 -1.95 6.07 10.41
N TYR A 175 -2.54 7.01 11.14
CA TYR A 175 -2.30 7.12 12.59
C TYR A 175 -2.85 5.92 13.36
N ARG A 176 -2.20 5.57 14.47
CA ARG A 176 -2.64 4.45 15.35
C ARG A 176 -4.11 4.52 15.75
N GLY A 177 -4.65 5.73 15.93
CA GLY A 177 -6.06 5.95 16.27
C GLY A 177 -7.07 5.57 15.17
N GLU A 178 -6.62 5.39 13.93
CA GLU A 178 -7.46 5.00 12.78
C GLU A 178 -7.39 3.49 12.48
N ILE A 179 -6.60 2.73 13.23
CA ILE A 179 -6.35 1.30 13.00
C ILE A 179 -7.28 0.48 13.88
N PHE A 180 -8.32 -0.08 13.27
CA PHE A 180 -9.32 -0.91 13.97
C PHE A 180 -9.27 -2.39 13.54
N GLN A 181 -8.26 -2.76 12.77
CA GLN A 181 -7.97 -4.12 12.33
C GLN A 181 -6.45 -4.36 12.37
N PRO A 182 -5.98 -5.61 12.52
CA PRO A 182 -4.56 -5.91 12.36
C PRO A 182 -4.08 -5.53 10.97
N ILE A 183 -2.92 -4.88 10.89
CA ILE A 183 -2.18 -4.61 9.66
C ILE A 183 -0.70 -4.91 9.89
N ALA A 184 -0.01 -5.35 8.85
CA ALA A 184 1.41 -5.68 8.87
C ALA A 184 2.13 -5.04 7.68
N ILE A 185 3.45 -4.89 7.80
CA ILE A 185 4.30 -4.41 6.70
C ILE A 185 4.15 -5.35 5.50
N GLY A 186 3.91 -4.76 4.34
CA GLY A 186 3.65 -5.40 3.05
C GLY A 186 2.19 -5.76 2.81
N ASP A 187 1.26 -5.43 3.71
CA ASP A 187 -0.16 -5.64 3.43
C ASP A 187 -0.62 -4.65 2.36
N GLN A 188 -1.38 -5.17 1.40
CA GLN A 188 -2.01 -4.41 0.33
C GLN A 188 -3.51 -4.41 0.57
N LEU A 189 -4.09 -3.24 0.79
CA LEU A 189 -5.49 -3.10 1.15
C LEU A 189 -6.10 -1.81 0.64
N PRO A 190 -7.41 -1.78 0.35
CA PRO A 190 -8.08 -0.54 0.05
C PRO A 190 -8.09 0.38 1.27
N GLY A 191 -7.95 1.66 1.03
CA GLY A 191 -8.10 2.70 2.03
C GLY A 191 -8.61 3.99 1.40
N TYR A 192 -8.47 5.07 2.15
CA TYR A 192 -8.98 6.37 1.77
C TYR A 192 -8.03 7.48 2.17
N ILE A 193 -8.01 8.53 1.36
CA ILE A 193 -7.42 9.82 1.71
C ILE A 193 -8.32 10.45 2.77
N LYS A 194 -7.86 10.50 4.02
CA LYS A 194 -8.60 11.13 5.10
C LYS A 194 -8.53 12.65 4.96
N GLU A 195 -7.31 13.17 4.87
CA GLU A 195 -7.06 14.60 4.79
C GLU A 195 -5.81 14.85 3.96
N ALA A 196 -5.94 15.74 2.97
CA ALA A 196 -4.81 16.41 2.35
C ALA A 196 -4.54 17.67 3.17
N ARG A 197 -3.47 17.66 3.95
CA ARG A 197 -3.17 18.70 4.94
C ARG A 197 -2.69 19.98 4.27
N SER A 198 -2.72 21.08 5.02
CA SER A 198 -2.20 22.38 4.54
C SER A 198 -0.68 22.39 4.32
N ASP A 199 0.06 21.48 4.93
CA ASP A 199 1.49 21.24 4.70
C ASP A 199 1.74 20.20 3.58
N LEU A 200 0.71 19.93 2.77
CA LEU A 200 0.70 18.99 1.64
C LEU A 200 0.87 17.51 2.03
N LYS A 201 1.07 17.17 3.32
CA LYS A 201 1.15 15.77 3.76
C LYS A 201 -0.22 15.08 3.69
N ILE A 202 -0.20 13.76 3.51
CA ILE A 202 -1.40 12.94 3.32
C ILE A 202 -1.65 12.08 4.55
N ASP A 203 -2.80 12.33 5.19
CA ASP A 203 -3.32 11.46 6.23
C ASP A 203 -4.28 10.42 5.62
N LEU A 204 -4.15 9.18 6.07
CA LEU A 204 -4.84 8.02 5.52
C LEU A 204 -5.80 7.40 6.54
N ALA A 205 -6.84 6.73 6.04
CA ALA A 205 -7.74 5.93 6.83
C ALA A 205 -8.09 4.62 6.11
N LEU A 206 -8.27 3.54 6.88
CA LEU A 206 -8.72 2.25 6.34
C LEU A 206 -10.24 2.23 6.07
N GLN A 207 -10.96 3.19 6.64
CA GLN A 207 -12.40 3.35 6.45
C GLN A 207 -12.79 4.83 6.59
N LEU A 208 -13.70 5.30 5.72
CA LEU A 208 -14.30 6.62 5.88
C LEU A 208 -15.26 6.60 7.06
N HIS A 209 -14.91 7.35 8.09
CA HIS A 209 -15.86 7.68 9.14
C HIS A 209 -16.62 8.91 8.66
N ASN A 210 -17.85 8.75 8.18
CA ASN A 210 -18.66 9.89 7.76
C ASN A 210 -18.88 10.84 8.97
N PRO A 211 -18.29 12.05 8.97
CA PRO A 211 -18.49 13.02 10.05
C PRO A 211 -19.95 13.47 10.12
N GLU A 212 -20.67 13.47 8.99
CA GLU A 212 -22.10 13.77 8.92
C GLU A 212 -22.90 12.67 9.61
N ALA A 213 -22.51 11.40 9.47
CA ALA A 213 -23.16 10.30 10.18
C ALA A 213 -22.92 10.38 11.71
N ARG A 214 -21.73 10.84 12.14
CA ARG A 214 -21.42 11.12 13.55
C ARG A 214 -22.24 12.31 14.07
N THR A 215 -22.34 13.39 13.28
CA THR A 215 -23.14 14.57 13.62
C THR A 215 -24.64 14.23 13.64
N GLU A 216 -25.10 13.35 12.73
CA GLU A 216 -26.48 12.86 12.70
C GLU A 216 -26.82 12.09 13.98
N ILE A 217 -25.95 11.19 14.45
CA ILE A 217 -26.23 10.45 15.68
C ILE A 217 -26.21 11.38 16.90
N GLU A 218 -25.28 12.33 16.97
CA GLU A 218 -25.26 13.36 18.01
C GLU A 218 -26.56 14.20 18.00
N ALA A 219 -27.01 14.63 16.82
CA ALA A 219 -28.27 15.34 16.63
C ALA A 219 -29.49 14.49 17.01
N LYS A 220 -29.52 13.20 16.62
CA LYS A 220 -30.56 12.23 17.00
C LYS A 220 -30.62 12.03 18.51
N ILE A 221 -29.47 11.95 19.19
CA ILE A 221 -29.40 11.84 20.66
C ILE A 221 -29.95 13.10 21.32
N LEU A 222 -29.52 14.29 20.89
CA LEU A 222 -30.03 15.55 21.44
C LEU A 222 -31.53 15.71 21.20
N GLN A 223 -32.03 15.34 20.00
CA GLN A 223 -33.45 15.38 19.69
C GLN A 223 -34.26 14.38 20.54
N HIS A 224 -33.72 13.17 20.75
CA HIS A 224 -34.33 12.18 21.63
C HIS A 224 -34.42 12.68 23.08
N LEU A 225 -33.36 13.31 23.60
CA LEU A 225 -33.39 13.91 24.94
C LEU A 225 -34.43 15.02 25.01
N LYS A 226 -34.47 15.94 24.05
CA LYS A 226 -35.47 17.02 24.00
C LYS A 226 -36.92 16.50 23.99
N LYS A 227 -37.17 15.39 23.27
CA LYS A 227 -38.50 14.75 23.24
C LYS A 227 -38.88 14.06 24.56
N ASN A 228 -37.90 13.68 25.38
CA ASN A 228 -38.09 12.97 26.64
C ASN A 228 -37.76 13.86 27.86
N ASN A 229 -38.22 15.11 27.86
CA ASN A 229 -38.03 16.07 28.94
C ASN A 229 -36.57 16.30 29.36
N GLY A 230 -35.65 16.17 28.40
CA GLY A 230 -34.23 16.37 28.60
C GLY A 230 -33.50 15.18 29.21
N GLU A 231 -34.13 14.01 29.40
CA GLU A 231 -33.48 12.85 30.01
C GLU A 231 -33.67 11.55 29.19
N SER A 232 -32.76 10.61 29.37
CA SER A 232 -32.83 9.26 28.79
C SER A 232 -32.13 8.25 29.70
N THR A 233 -32.73 7.08 29.90
CA THR A 233 -32.11 5.96 30.62
C THR A 233 -31.13 5.17 29.75
N LEU A 234 -31.10 5.43 28.43
CA LEU A 234 -30.13 4.84 27.52
C LEU A 234 -28.76 5.49 27.74
N THR A 235 -27.92 4.85 28.56
CA THR A 235 -26.51 5.22 28.81
C THR A 235 -25.53 4.39 27.96
N ASP A 236 -24.23 4.66 28.10
CA ASP A 236 -23.15 3.86 27.51
C ASP A 236 -23.10 2.40 28.01
N LYS A 237 -23.79 2.12 29.13
CA LYS A 237 -23.91 0.78 29.71
C LYS A 237 -25.11 -0.01 29.20
N SER A 238 -26.05 0.63 28.51
CA SER A 238 -27.27 -0.01 27.96
C SER A 238 -26.96 -1.18 27.04
N ARG A 239 -27.92 -2.11 26.92
CA ARG A 239 -27.75 -3.26 26.03
C ARG A 239 -27.68 -2.83 24.55
N PRO A 240 -26.90 -3.51 23.70
CA PRO A 240 -26.81 -3.17 22.28
C PRO A 240 -28.17 -3.17 21.57
N GLU A 241 -29.09 -4.08 21.91
CA GLU A 241 -30.40 -4.13 21.25
C GLU A 241 -31.27 -2.90 21.56
N ASP A 242 -31.21 -2.39 22.80
CA ASP A 242 -31.99 -1.21 23.21
C ASP A 242 -31.49 0.05 22.52
N ILE A 243 -30.17 0.18 22.34
CA ILE A 243 -29.54 1.29 21.59
C ILE A 243 -29.91 1.20 20.12
N TYR A 244 -29.81 0.01 19.53
CA TYR A 244 -30.11 -0.20 18.12
C TYR A 244 -31.59 0.11 17.81
N ARG A 245 -32.52 -0.30 18.68
CA ARG A 245 -33.95 -0.04 18.50
C ARG A 245 -34.29 1.44 18.45
N THR A 246 -33.61 2.26 19.24
CA THR A 246 -33.90 3.70 19.35
C THR A 246 -33.15 4.52 18.31
N PHE A 247 -31.88 4.20 18.06
CA PHE A 247 -30.98 5.05 17.28
C PHE A 247 -30.53 4.43 15.95
N ASN A 248 -30.85 3.16 15.70
CA ASN A 248 -30.45 2.40 14.52
C ASN A 248 -28.92 2.39 14.29
N VAL A 249 -28.15 2.34 15.38
CA VAL A 249 -26.68 2.31 15.36
C VAL A 249 -26.14 1.28 16.34
N SER A 250 -24.88 0.87 16.16
CA SER A 250 -24.19 -0.01 17.10
C SER A 250 -23.85 0.69 18.42
N LYS A 251 -23.71 -0.08 19.51
CA LYS A 251 -23.30 0.42 20.84
C LYS A 251 -21.96 1.17 20.80
N LYS A 252 -21.02 0.76 19.93
CA LYS A 252 -19.72 1.42 19.76
C LYS A 252 -19.89 2.84 19.21
N VAL A 253 -20.70 3.00 18.16
CA VAL A 253 -21.00 4.30 17.54
C VAL A 253 -21.74 5.20 18.53
N TYR A 254 -22.73 4.66 19.23
CA TYR A 254 -23.48 5.38 20.25
C TYR A 254 -22.61 5.89 21.40
N LYS A 255 -21.73 5.04 21.96
CA LYS A 255 -20.82 5.45 23.04
C LYS A 255 -19.86 6.56 22.61
N HIS A 256 -19.40 6.51 21.35
CA HIS A 256 -18.55 7.55 20.80
C HIS A 256 -19.29 8.89 20.71
N ALA A 257 -20.53 8.90 20.21
CA ALA A 257 -21.38 10.09 20.12
C ALA A 257 -21.71 10.67 21.51
N LEU A 258 -22.03 9.84 22.50
CA LEU A 258 -22.21 10.29 23.89
C LEU A 258 -20.94 10.94 24.45
N GLY A 259 -19.76 10.35 24.17
CA GLY A 259 -18.48 10.91 24.59
C GLY A 259 -18.19 12.29 23.97
N ALA A 260 -18.55 12.48 22.70
CA ALA A 260 -18.42 13.78 22.02
C ALA A 260 -19.36 14.83 22.63
N LEU A 261 -20.66 14.52 22.77
CA LEU A 261 -21.65 15.41 23.39
C LEU A 261 -21.29 15.79 24.83
N TYR A 262 -20.76 14.85 25.62
CA TYR A 262 -20.32 15.10 26.99
C TYR A 262 -19.11 16.05 27.03
N ARG A 263 -18.10 15.83 26.18
CA ARG A 263 -16.94 16.74 26.07
C ARG A 263 -17.34 18.15 25.66
N ASN A 264 -18.34 18.27 24.77
CA ASN A 264 -18.91 19.54 24.34
C ASN A 264 -19.88 20.16 25.38
N ARG A 265 -20.05 19.52 26.55
CA ARG A 265 -20.91 19.96 27.65
C ARG A 265 -22.38 20.18 27.24
N LEU A 266 -22.86 19.43 26.25
CA LEU A 266 -24.25 19.45 25.81
C LEU A 266 -25.12 18.48 26.62
N ILE A 267 -24.49 17.49 27.26
CA ILE A 267 -25.14 16.48 28.09
C ILE A 267 -24.34 16.21 29.37
N LEU A 268 -25.02 15.74 30.41
CA LEU A 268 -24.45 15.06 31.55
C LEU A 268 -24.66 13.55 31.39
N LEU A 269 -23.63 12.78 31.69
CA LEU A 269 -23.66 11.32 31.65
C LEU A 269 -23.44 10.77 33.06
N THR A 270 -24.44 10.08 33.60
CA THR A 270 -24.35 9.32 34.85
C THR A 270 -24.44 7.81 34.56
N LYS A 271 -24.26 6.96 35.58
CA LYS A 271 -24.42 5.51 35.41
C LYS A 271 -25.85 5.11 35.01
N GLU A 272 -26.84 5.92 35.39
CA GLU A 272 -28.26 5.58 35.31
C GLU A 272 -28.98 6.35 34.20
N LYS A 273 -28.51 7.56 33.88
CA LYS A 273 -29.15 8.42 32.87
C LYS A 273 -28.18 9.35 32.14
N VAL A 274 -28.62 9.76 30.96
CA VAL A 274 -28.11 10.90 30.18
C VAL A 274 -29.11 12.04 30.31
N SER A 275 -28.65 13.25 30.62
CA SER A 275 -29.50 14.45 30.66
C SER A 275 -28.91 15.58 29.84
N LEU A 276 -29.74 16.46 29.29
CA LEU A 276 -29.29 17.73 28.72
C LEU A 276 -28.70 18.61 29.84
N VAL A 277 -27.73 19.43 29.46
CA VAL A 277 -27.22 20.54 30.28
C VAL A 277 -28.11 21.77 30.08
#